data_AF-G5DWU8-F1
#
_entry.id   AF-G5DWU8-F1
#
_cell.length_a   1.000
_cell.length_b   1.000
_cell.length_c   1.000
_cell.angle_alpha   90.00
_cell.angle_beta   90.00
_cell.angle_gamma   90.00
#
_symmetry.space_group_name_H-M   'P 1'
#
loop_
_entity.id
_entity.type
_entity.pdbx_description
1 polymer ?
#
loop_
_entity_poly.entity_id
_entity_poly.type
_entity_poly.pdbx_seq_one_letter_code
_entity_poly.pdbx_strand_id
1 'polypeptide(L)'
;YIVCRQGVSESDYGLSSSKPKKSMLVVSEFIGCSPSLSGAIRINPWNIEATAEAMNEAISMNDAEKQLRHDKHYKYVSSHDVAFWARSFFQDLERTCRDHFRRRCWGIGLGFGFRVVALDPNFRKLTIDAIVSAFSRSKSRAILL
;
A
#
# COMPACT_ATOMS: atom_id res chain seq x y z
N TYR A 1 -10.95 -8.20 -13.58
CA TYR A 1 -9.96 -8.06 -12.49
C TYR A 1 -10.41 -8.64 -11.14
N ILE A 2 -11.59 -9.27 -11.05
CA ILE A 2 -11.91 -10.27 -10.01
C ILE A 2 -12.47 -11.44 -10.81
N VAL A 3 -11.91 -12.63 -10.63
CA VAL A 3 -12.18 -13.75 -11.55
C VAL A 3 -13.32 -14.63 -11.05
N CYS A 4 -13.53 -14.72 -9.73
CA CYS A 4 -14.67 -15.42 -9.14
C CYS A 4 -15.19 -14.66 -7.92
N ARG A 5 -16.51 -14.44 -7.87
CA ARG A 5 -17.25 -14.04 -6.67
C ARG A 5 -18.50 -14.92 -6.60
N GLN A 6 -18.92 -15.30 -5.39
CA GLN A 6 -20.23 -15.92 -5.24
C GLN A 6 -21.30 -14.91 -5.68
N GLY A 7 -22.15 -15.33 -6.63
CA GLY A 7 -23.29 -14.53 -7.09
C GLY A 7 -24.27 -14.28 -5.96
N VAL A 8 -24.90 -13.11 -5.95
CA VAL A 8 -26.06 -12.84 -5.09
C VAL A 8 -27.27 -13.29 -5.89
N SER A 9 -27.98 -14.32 -5.42
CA SER A 9 -29.29 -14.67 -5.96
C SER A 9 -30.27 -13.53 -5.62
N GLU A 10 -31.11 -13.10 -6.56
CA GLU A 10 -32.06 -11.98 -6.36
C GLU A 10 -33.01 -12.17 -5.15
N SER A 11 -33.15 -13.38 -4.64
CA SER A 11 -33.90 -13.71 -3.43
C SER A 11 -33.23 -13.31 -2.11
N ASP A 12 -31.92 -13.01 -2.10
CA ASP A 12 -31.13 -12.74 -0.89
C ASP A 12 -30.99 -11.24 -0.55
N TYR A 13 -31.66 -10.35 -1.28
CA TYR A 13 -31.62 -8.89 -1.03
C TYR A 13 -32.23 -8.44 0.32
N GLY A 14 -32.82 -9.36 1.10
CA GLY A 14 -33.39 -9.05 2.40
C GLY A 14 -33.40 -10.21 3.40
N LEU A 15 -32.92 -11.39 3.02
CA LEU A 15 -32.86 -12.54 3.92
C LEU A 15 -31.40 -12.79 4.26
N SER A 16 -31.01 -12.54 5.51
CA SER A 16 -29.76 -13.04 6.05
C SER A 16 -29.81 -14.57 6.00
N SER A 17 -29.35 -15.15 4.89
CA SER A 17 -29.15 -16.59 4.79
C SER A 17 -28.29 -17.00 5.98
N SER A 18 -28.87 -17.76 6.91
CA SER A 18 -28.21 -18.16 8.16
C SER A 18 -27.02 -19.09 7.93
N LYS A 19 -26.70 -19.38 6.66
CA LYS A 19 -25.61 -20.27 6.27
C LYS A 19 -24.29 -19.48 6.19
N PRO A 20 -23.19 -20.08 6.69
CA PRO A 20 -21.86 -19.51 6.54
C PRO A 20 -21.56 -19.22 5.05
N LYS A 21 -21.10 -18.00 4.76
CA LYS A 21 -20.73 -17.59 3.39
C LYS A 21 -19.33 -18.08 3.04
N LYS A 22 -19.22 -18.81 1.92
CA LYS A 22 -18.00 -19.52 1.50
C LYS A 22 -17.37 -18.94 0.23
N SER A 23 -17.51 -17.63 0.00
CA SER A 23 -17.03 -17.02 -1.25
C SER A 23 -15.52 -16.91 -1.26
N MET A 24 -14.90 -17.44 -2.31
CA MET A 24 -13.48 -17.29 -2.61
C MET A 24 -13.22 -16.14 -3.57
N LEU A 25 -12.02 -15.56 -3.47
CA LEU A 25 -11.55 -14.48 -4.33
C LEU A 25 -10.28 -14.91 -5.05
N VAL A 26 -10.29 -14.74 -6.37
CA VAL A 26 -9.12 -14.85 -7.25
C VAL A 26 -8.84 -13.45 -7.81
N VAL A 27 -7.67 -12.90 -7.49
CA VAL A 27 -7.34 -11.48 -7.67
C VAL A 27 -6.00 -11.38 -8.40
N SER A 28 -5.90 -10.44 -9.34
CA SER A 28 -4.62 -10.17 -9.99
C SER A 28 -3.62 -9.57 -9.00
N GLU A 29 -2.36 -9.99 -9.07
CA GLU A 29 -1.28 -9.41 -8.27
C GLU A 29 -1.09 -7.91 -8.49
N PHE A 30 -1.45 -7.40 -9.67
CA PHE A 30 -1.30 -6.00 -10.06
C PHE A 30 -2.40 -5.07 -9.54
N ILE A 31 -3.36 -5.60 -8.79
CA ILE A 31 -4.43 -4.80 -8.20
C ILE A 31 -3.96 -4.16 -6.89
N GLY A 32 -4.22 -2.87 -6.74
CA GLY A 32 -3.82 -2.10 -5.56
C GLY A 32 -4.35 -2.65 -4.22
N CYS A 33 -5.48 -3.37 -4.21
CA CYS A 33 -6.01 -4.04 -3.02
C CYS A 33 -5.53 -5.49 -2.82
N SER A 34 -4.68 -6.02 -3.71
CA SER A 34 -4.08 -7.36 -3.56
C SER A 34 -3.31 -7.53 -2.23
N PRO A 35 -2.51 -6.56 -1.76
CA PRO A 35 -1.85 -6.65 -0.46
C PRO A 35 -2.85 -6.76 0.71
N SER A 36 -3.93 -6.00 0.63
CA SER A 36 -5.00 -5.94 1.62
C SER A 36 -5.81 -7.23 1.73
N LEU A 37 -6.06 -7.90 0.61
CA LEU A 37 -6.86 -9.13 0.54
C LEU A 37 -6.01 -10.40 0.70
N SER A 38 -5.21 -10.48 1.77
CA SER A 38 -4.21 -11.55 1.98
C SER A 38 -4.73 -13.01 1.99
N GLY A 39 -6.04 -13.24 2.06
CA GLY A 39 -6.62 -14.59 1.90
C GLY A 39 -7.00 -14.96 0.45
N ALA A 40 -6.81 -14.05 -0.51
CA ALA A 40 -7.21 -14.25 -1.90
C ALA A 40 -6.12 -15.01 -2.67
N ILE A 41 -6.52 -15.80 -3.66
CA ILE A 41 -5.59 -16.46 -4.56
C ILE A 41 -5.07 -15.39 -5.54
N ARG A 42 -3.77 -15.13 -5.51
CA ARG A 42 -3.12 -14.14 -6.37
C ARG A 42 -2.69 -14.79 -7.67
N ILE A 43 -3.05 -14.16 -8.78
CA ILE A 43 -2.69 -14.63 -10.11
C ILE A 43 -2.02 -13.54 -10.94
N ASN A 44 -1.14 -13.97 -11.85
CA ASN A 44 -0.72 -13.16 -12.97
C ASN A 44 -1.74 -13.36 -14.11
N PRO A 45 -2.54 -12.34 -14.50
CA PRO A 45 -3.58 -12.49 -15.52
C PRO A 45 -3.02 -12.81 -16.92
N TRP A 46 -1.72 -12.62 -17.13
CA TRP A 46 -1.06 -12.96 -18.40
C TRP A 46 -0.68 -14.44 -18.47
N ASN A 47 -0.74 -15.18 -17.35
CA ASN A 47 -0.55 -16.62 -17.31
C ASN A 47 -1.92 -17.32 -17.25
N ILE A 48 -2.37 -17.80 -18.41
CA ILE A 48 -3.69 -18.43 -18.59
C ILE A 48 -3.78 -19.74 -17.79
N GLU A 49 -2.72 -20.55 -17.81
CA GLU A 49 -2.67 -21.86 -17.15
C GLU A 49 -2.76 -21.71 -15.62
N ALA A 50 -1.92 -20.84 -15.04
CA ALA A 50 -1.97 -20.54 -13.60
C ALA A 50 -3.32 -19.92 -13.19
N THR A 51 -3.94 -19.14 -14.08
CA THR A 51 -5.27 -18.57 -13.82
C THR A 51 -6.35 -19.67 -13.79
N ALA A 52 -6.30 -20.65 -14.70
CA ALA A 52 -7.22 -21.78 -14.72
C ALA A 52 -7.05 -22.68 -13.49
N GLU A 53 -5.82 -22.97 -13.10
CA GLU A 53 -5.51 -23.72 -11.88
C GLU A 53 -6.04 -23.02 -10.64
N ALA A 54 -5.82 -21.71 -10.51
CA ALA A 54 -6.33 -20.90 -9.40
C ALA A 54 -7.87 -20.89 -9.31
N MET A 55 -8.57 -20.86 -10.46
CA MET A 55 -10.03 -21.00 -10.47
C MET A 55 -10.47 -22.37 -9.98
N ASN A 56 -9.80 -23.43 -10.43
CA ASN A 56 -10.09 -24.80 -10.02
C ASN A 56 -9.82 -25.00 -8.51
N GLU A 57 -8.72 -24.45 -8.00
CA GLU A 57 -8.38 -24.43 -6.58
C GLU A 57 -9.47 -23.72 -5.78
N ALA A 58 -9.90 -22.53 -6.20
CA ALA A 58 -10.94 -21.75 -5.53
C ALA A 58 -12.26 -22.53 -5.38
N ILE A 59 -12.65 -23.32 -6.39
CA ILE A 59 -13.87 -24.12 -6.40
C ILE A 59 -13.70 -25.41 -5.60
N SER A 60 -12.53 -26.05 -5.67
CA SER A 60 -12.26 -27.35 -5.06
C SER A 60 -11.84 -27.27 -3.59
N MET A 61 -11.50 -26.08 -3.09
CA MET A 61 -11.08 -25.85 -1.71
C MET A 61 -12.13 -26.31 -0.69
N ASN A 62 -11.66 -26.81 0.46
CA ASN A 62 -12.54 -27.29 1.52
C ASN A 62 -13.42 -26.15 2.08
N ASP A 63 -14.61 -26.50 2.53
CA ASP A 63 -15.61 -25.52 2.96
C ASP A 63 -15.20 -24.73 4.22
N ALA A 64 -14.42 -25.34 5.12
CA ALA A 64 -13.94 -24.67 6.34
C ALA A 64 -12.93 -23.57 6.03
N GLU A 65 -12.02 -23.82 5.10
CA GLU A 65 -11.01 -22.88 4.62
C GLU A 65 -11.64 -21.77 3.80
N LYS A 66 -12.61 -22.10 2.94
CA LYS A 66 -13.41 -21.10 2.22
C LYS A 66 -14.08 -20.14 3.19
N GLN A 67 -14.67 -20.66 4.27
CA GLN A 67 -15.30 -19.84 5.30
C GLN A 67 -14.29 -18.91 5.99
N LEU A 68 -13.15 -19.47 6.43
CA LEU A 68 -12.12 -18.71 7.13
C LEU A 68 -11.54 -17.58 6.26
N ARG A 69 -11.27 -17.86 4.98
CA ARG A 69 -10.78 -16.85 4.03
C ARG A 69 -11.86 -15.81 3.74
N HIS A 70 -13.12 -16.22 3.59
CA HIS A 70 -14.25 -15.31 3.41
C HIS A 70 -14.39 -14.35 4.59
N ASP A 71 -14.40 -14.86 5.82
CA ASP A 71 -14.56 -14.05 7.03
C ASP A 71 -13.41 -13.06 7.18
N LYS A 72 -12.19 -13.47 6.84
CA LYS A 72 -11.01 -12.58 6.83
C LYS A 72 -11.19 -11.43 5.83
N HIS A 73 -11.62 -11.72 4.61
CA HIS A 73 -11.88 -10.69 3.60
C HIS A 73 -13.04 -9.78 3.98
N TYR A 74 -14.14 -10.36 4.47
CA TYR A 74 -15.32 -9.62 4.89
C TYR A 74 -15.00 -8.67 6.05
N LYS A 75 -14.25 -9.14 7.06
CA LYS A 75 -13.78 -8.30 8.17
C LYS A 75 -12.90 -7.15 7.70
N TYR A 76 -12.01 -7.40 6.73
CA TYR A 76 -11.17 -6.33 6.18
C TYR A 76 -12.02 -5.26 5.46
N VAL A 77 -12.90 -5.67 4.55
CA VAL A 77 -13.73 -4.75 3.76
C VAL A 77 -14.73 -3.99 4.62
N SER A 78 -15.31 -4.63 5.64
CA SER A 78 -16.26 -3.99 6.56
C SER A 78 -15.61 -2.99 7.52
N SER A 79 -14.33 -3.17 7.85
CA SER A 79 -13.59 -2.25 8.74
C SER A 79 -12.90 -1.10 7.99
N HIS A 80 -12.49 -1.33 6.73
CA HIS A 80 -11.81 -0.34 5.89
C HIS A 80 -12.78 0.24 4.87
N ASP A 81 -13.82 0.89 5.37
CA ASP A 81 -14.82 1.55 4.55
C ASP A 81 -14.32 2.90 4.00
N VAL A 82 -15.14 3.52 3.15
CA VAL A 82 -14.84 4.84 2.56
C VAL A 82 -14.72 5.90 3.65
N ALA A 83 -15.47 5.78 4.75
CA ALA A 83 -15.40 6.72 5.87
C ALA A 83 -14.06 6.62 6.63
N PHE A 84 -13.52 5.41 6.79
CA PHE A 84 -12.19 5.16 7.34
C PHE A 84 -11.12 5.75 6.43
N TRP A 85 -11.22 5.52 5.11
CA TRP A 85 -10.29 6.11 4.14
C TRP A 85 -10.32 7.65 4.21
N ALA A 86 -11.50 8.26 4.20
CA ALA A 86 -11.65 9.72 4.24
C ALA A 86 -11.04 10.31 5.52
N ARG A 87 -11.32 9.71 6.69
CA ARG A 87 -10.73 10.15 7.97
C ARG A 87 -9.21 10.04 7.97
N SER A 88 -8.67 8.92 7.49
CA SER A 88 -7.23 8.70 7.40
C SER A 88 -6.57 9.73 6.47
N PHE A 89 -7.19 9.98 5.31
CA PHE A 89 -6.72 10.96 4.35
C PHE A 89 -6.68 12.37 4.94
N PHE A 90 -7.75 12.81 5.63
CA PHE A 90 -7.77 14.12 6.27
C PHE A 90 -6.73 14.26 7.38
N GLN A 91 -6.50 13.21 8.18
CA GLN A 91 -5.47 13.20 9.21
C GLN A 91 -4.06 13.33 8.60
N ASP A 92 -3.78 12.60 7.53
CA ASP A 92 -2.50 12.67 6.83
C ASP A 92 -2.29 14.03 6.15
N LEU A 93 -3.36 14.60 5.58
CA LEU A 93 -3.34 15.93 5.01
C LEU A 93 -3.04 16.98 6.08
N GLU A 94 -3.74 16.94 7.21
CA GLU A 94 -3.52 17.86 8.32
C GLU A 94 -2.07 17.76 8.84
N ARG A 95 -1.57 16.54 9.02
CA ARG A 95 -0.19 16.29 9.43
C ARG A 95 0.82 16.87 8.45
N THR A 96 0.60 16.71 7.15
CA THR A 96 1.48 17.22 6.10
C THR A 96 1.44 18.75 6.02
N CYS A 97 0.26 19.35 6.18
CA CYS A 97 0.10 20.79 6.17
C CYS A 97 0.68 21.48 7.42
N ARG A 98 0.63 20.82 8.59
CA ARG A 98 1.12 21.38 9.87
C ARG A 98 2.59 21.79 9.84
N ASP A 99 3.44 21.01 9.16
CA ASP A 99 4.88 21.25 9.10
C ASP A 99 5.32 22.06 7.88
N HIS A 100 4.45 22.27 6.89
CA HIS A 100 4.84 22.86 5.61
C HIS A 100 5.33 24.32 5.76
N PHE A 101 4.73 25.08 6.69
CA PHE A 101 5.12 26.48 6.93
C PHE A 101 6.40 26.64 7.76
N ARG A 102 6.93 25.58 8.37
CA ARG A 102 8.14 25.64 9.20
C ARG A 102 9.41 25.18 8.49
N ARG A 103 9.29 24.44 7.39
CA ARG A 103 10.45 23.91 6.67
C ARG A 103 11.06 24.98 5.77
N ARG A 104 12.38 25.11 5.81
CA ARG A 104 13.12 26.01 4.91
C ARG A 104 13.47 25.24 3.64
N CYS A 105 13.14 25.82 2.49
CA CYS A 105 13.51 25.26 1.20
C CYS A 105 14.96 25.61 0.86
N TRP A 106 15.75 24.61 0.47
CA TRP A 106 17.14 24.75 0.04
C TRP A 106 17.31 24.20 -1.37
N GLY A 107 18.02 24.95 -2.20
CA GLY A 107 18.54 24.45 -3.47
C GLY A 107 19.81 23.62 -3.23
N ILE A 108 19.83 22.39 -3.71
CA ILE A 108 20.99 21.48 -3.66
C ILE A 108 21.26 20.96 -5.07
N GLY A 109 22.53 20.77 -5.41
CA GLY A 109 22.96 20.29 -6.74
C GLY A 109 23.60 21.38 -7.60
N LEU A 110 24.21 20.97 -8.71
CA LEU A 110 24.87 21.83 -9.69
C LEU A 110 24.28 21.56 -11.08
N GLY A 111 24.13 22.60 -11.90
CA GLY A 111 23.63 22.48 -13.29
C GLY A 111 22.27 21.78 -13.37
N PHE A 112 22.15 20.79 -14.26
CA PHE A 112 20.92 20.02 -14.48
C PHE A 112 20.50 19.11 -13.31
N GLY A 113 21.35 18.95 -12.29
CA GLY A 113 21.06 18.18 -11.08
C GLY A 113 20.46 18.99 -9.93
N PHE A 114 20.08 20.26 -10.18
CA PHE A 114 19.49 21.12 -9.16
C PHE A 114 18.13 20.58 -8.67
N ARG A 115 17.98 20.45 -7.35
CA ARG A 115 16.75 20.04 -6.69
C ARG A 115 16.47 20.97 -5.52
N VAL A 116 15.19 21.26 -5.29
CA VAL A 116 14.74 21.96 -4.10
C VAL A 116 14.31 20.93 -3.05
N VAL A 117 14.85 21.04 -1.85
CA VAL A 117 14.50 20.18 -0.71
C VAL A 117 13.99 21.02 0.46
N ALA A 118 12.95 20.54 1.13
CA ALA A 118 12.41 21.16 2.34
C ALA A 118 13.07 20.51 3.57
N LEU A 119 13.89 21.28 4.29
CA LEU A 119 14.63 20.83 5.47
C LEU A 119 14.10 21.46 6.75
N ASP A 120 14.39 20.84 7.89
CA ASP A 120 14.05 21.34 9.22
C ASP A 120 14.61 22.77 9.43
N PRO A 121 13.90 23.68 10.12
CA PRO A 121 14.40 25.03 10.37
C PRO A 121 15.72 25.07 11.18
N ASN A 122 16.05 24.03 11.96
CA ASN A 122 17.34 23.91 12.64
C ASN A 122 18.46 23.40 11.74
N PHE A 123 18.17 23.01 10.49
CA PHE A 123 19.19 22.59 9.56
C PHE A 123 20.13 23.76 9.25
N ARG A 124 21.41 23.59 9.58
CA ARG A 124 22.47 24.54 9.26
C ARG A 124 23.32 23.98 8.14
N LYS A 125 23.25 24.60 6.97
CA LYS A 125 24.17 24.30 5.86
C LYS A 125 25.60 24.59 6.32
N LEU A 126 26.47 23.58 6.25
CA LEU A 126 27.90 23.75 6.50
C LEU A 126 28.49 24.67 5.43
N THR A 127 29.31 25.64 5.88
CA THR A 127 30.05 26.54 5.00
C THR A 127 31.16 25.79 4.28
N ILE A 128 31.41 26.13 3.01
CA ILE A 128 32.45 25.48 2.20
C ILE A 128 33.82 25.57 2.88
N ASP A 129 34.18 26.72 3.46
CA ASP A 129 35.47 26.90 4.14
C ASP A 129 35.65 25.95 5.32
N ALA A 130 34.59 25.73 6.11
CA ALA A 130 34.60 24.78 7.21
C ALA A 130 34.74 23.34 6.71
N ILE A 131 34.07 23.00 5.60
CA ILE A 131 34.18 21.68 4.97
C ILE A 131 35.61 21.47 4.45
N VAL A 132 36.18 22.43 3.73
CA VAL A 132 37.53 22.36 3.16
C VAL A 132 38.58 22.28 4.28
N SER A 133 38.44 23.10 5.32
CA SER A 133 39.34 23.08 6.49
C SER A 133 39.30 21.73 7.21
N ALA A 134 38.10 21.20 7.48
CA ALA A 134 37.93 19.89 8.10
C ALA A 134 38.46 18.75 7.21
N PHE A 135 38.21 18.84 5.89
CA PHE A 135 38.68 17.88 4.90
C PHE A 135 40.22 17.81 4.90
N SER A 136 40.90 18.95 4.81
CA SER A 136 42.37 19.03 4.79
C SER A 136 43.03 18.50 6.07
N ARG A 137 42.35 18.64 7.23
CA ARG A 137 42.86 18.17 8.53
C ARG A 137 42.56 16.69 8.81
N SER A 138 41.60 16.09 8.11
CA SER A 138 41.17 14.71 8.34
C SER A 138 42.12 13.66 7.73
N LYS A 139 42.47 12.63 8.51
CA LYS A 139 43.31 11.48 8.07
C LYS A 139 42.50 10.29 7.56
N SER A 140 41.24 10.17 7.98
CA SER A 140 40.31 9.11 7.57
C SER A 140 38.98 9.75 7.16
N ARG A 141 38.43 9.30 6.03
CA ARG A 141 37.32 9.97 5.35
C ARG A 141 36.28 8.93 4.93
N ALA A 142 35.00 9.24 5.17
CA ALA A 142 33.87 8.46 4.66
C ALA A 142 33.15 9.29 3.59
N ILE A 143 32.94 8.71 2.42
CA ILE A 143 32.19 9.33 1.33
C ILE A 143 30.88 8.54 1.20
N LEU A 144 29.77 9.23 1.39
CA LEU A 144 28.43 8.68 1.18
C LEU A 144 27.99 9.11 -0.22
N LEU A 145 27.79 8.14 -1.11
CA LEU A 145 27.27 8.32 -2.46
C LEU A 145 25.75 8.17 -2.48
#